data_AF-A0A924JWV4-F1
#
_entry.id   AF-A0A924JWV4-F1
#
_cell.length_a   1.000
_cell.length_b   1.000
_cell.length_c   1.000
_cell.angle_alpha   90.00
_cell.angle_beta   90.00
_cell.angle_gamma   90.00
#
_symmetry.space_group_name_H-M   'P 1'
#
loop_
_entity.id
_entity.type
_entity.pdbx_description
1 polymer ?
#
loop_
_entity_poly.entity_id
_entity_poly.type
_entity_poly.pdbx_seq_one_letter_code
_entity_poly.pdbx_strand_id
1 'polypeptide(L)'
;MAALAQMEHEIKSERITDSISKRRAAGKNLGGRPQRITDSQIRSALSLIDGGTPAAQVARDLGMSRATFYRRSRALAEGPVGSNPPDKKQSQKTAKER
;
A
#
# COMPACT_ATOMS: atom_id res chain seq x y z
N MET A 1 -2.02 -14.91 38.10
CA MET A 1 -3.14 -14.61 37.17
C MET A 1 -2.69 -14.18 35.77
N ALA A 2 -1.53 -13.53 35.59
CA ALA A 2 -1.08 -13.05 34.26
C ALA A 2 -0.73 -14.14 33.23
N ALA A 3 -0.18 -15.28 33.65
CA ALA A 3 0.26 -16.34 32.73
C ALA A 3 -0.89 -16.98 31.92
N LEU A 4 -2.07 -17.17 32.55
CA LEU A 4 -3.24 -17.73 31.86
C LEU A 4 -3.83 -16.74 30.85
N ALA A 5 -3.94 -15.47 31.23
CA ALA A 5 -4.41 -14.43 30.31
C ALA A 5 -3.51 -14.29 29.07
N GLN A 6 -2.18 -14.43 29.25
CA GLN A 6 -1.22 -14.42 28.16
C GLN A 6 -1.40 -15.64 27.24
N MET A 7 -1.53 -16.84 27.81
CA MET A 7 -1.78 -18.07 27.04
C MET A 7 -3.06 -17.96 26.20
N GLU A 8 -4.15 -17.44 26.77
CA GLU A 8 -5.40 -17.24 26.03
C GLU A 8 -5.28 -16.22 24.89
N HIS A 9 -4.49 -15.17 25.10
CA HIS A 9 -4.21 -14.17 24.08
C HIS A 9 -3.43 -14.77 22.90
N GLU A 10 -2.41 -15.57 23.20
CA GLU A 10 -1.59 -16.25 22.19
C GLU A 10 -2.43 -17.18 21.31
N ILE A 11 -3.29 -18.00 21.92
CA ILE A 11 -4.23 -18.89 21.20
C ILE A 11 -5.17 -18.08 20.28
N LYS A 12 -5.68 -16.95 20.75
CA LYS A 12 -6.55 -16.08 19.93
C LYS A 12 -5.78 -15.45 18.77
N SER A 13 -4.56 -14.99 19.02
CA SER A 13 -3.68 -14.38 18.01
C SER A 13 -3.30 -15.36 16.91
N GLU A 14 -2.94 -16.60 17.28
CA GLU A 14 -2.64 -17.68 16.33
C GLU A 14 -3.83 -17.96 15.43
N ARG A 15 -5.02 -18.13 16.01
CA ARG A 15 -6.26 -18.36 15.25
C ARG A 15 -6.57 -17.24 14.25
N ILE A 16 -6.36 -15.98 14.63
CA ILE A 16 -6.58 -14.83 13.74
C ILE A 16 -5.60 -14.88 12.57
N THR A 17 -4.33 -15.18 12.86
CA THR A 17 -3.26 -15.26 11.86
C THR A 17 -3.54 -16.38 10.86
N ASP A 18 -3.94 -17.55 11.34
CA ASP A 18 -4.33 -18.70 10.52
C ASP A 18 -5.51 -18.38 9.60
N SER A 19 -6.53 -17.72 10.14
CA SER A 19 -7.70 -17.30 9.37
C SER A 19 -7.31 -16.31 8.27
N ILE A 20 -6.48 -15.32 8.58
CA ILE A 20 -5.98 -14.34 7.61
C ILE A 20 -5.18 -15.04 6.51
N SER A 21 -4.28 -15.96 6.88
CA SER A 21 -3.47 -16.74 5.93
C SER A 21 -4.36 -17.54 4.96
N LYS A 22 -5.34 -18.28 5.49
CA LYS A 22 -6.31 -19.04 4.68
C LYS A 22 -7.10 -18.15 3.72
N ARG A 23 -7.54 -16.96 4.17
CA ARG A 23 -8.27 -16.01 3.31
C ARG A 23 -7.37 -15.42 2.23
N ARG A 24 -6.11 -15.08 2.54
CA ARG A 24 -5.13 -14.62 1.54
C ARG A 24 -4.88 -15.67 0.47
N ALA A 25 -4.64 -16.92 0.87
CA ALA A 25 -4.42 -18.04 -0.07
C ALA A 25 -5.64 -18.28 -0.98
N ALA A 26 -6.85 -18.09 -0.45
CA ALA A 26 -8.08 -18.17 -1.23
C ALA A 26 -8.40 -16.90 -2.05
N GLY A 27 -7.53 -15.89 -2.06
CA GLY A 27 -7.75 -14.61 -2.76
C GLY A 27 -8.92 -13.79 -2.22
N LYS A 28 -9.39 -14.08 -0.99
CA LYS A 28 -10.55 -13.41 -0.39
C LYS A 28 -10.14 -12.10 0.29
N ASN A 29 -10.99 -11.08 0.17
CA ASN A 29 -10.80 -9.79 0.83
C ASN A 29 -10.71 -9.94 2.35
N LEU A 30 -9.67 -9.38 2.97
CA LEU A 30 -9.45 -9.43 4.43
C LEU A 30 -10.37 -8.49 5.23
N GLY A 31 -11.22 -7.72 4.55
CA GLY A 31 -11.99 -6.63 5.16
C GLY A 31 -11.18 -5.33 5.19
N GLY A 32 -11.56 -4.41 6.08
CA GLY A 32 -10.94 -3.09 6.19
C GLY A 32 -11.60 -2.04 5.29
N ARG A 33 -10.93 -0.89 5.14
CA ARG A 33 -11.47 0.22 4.36
C ARG A 33 -11.46 -0.12 2.86
N PRO A 34 -12.61 -0.11 2.17
CA PRO A 34 -12.64 -0.37 0.74
C PRO A 34 -11.91 0.74 -0.02
N GLN A 35 -11.20 0.36 -1.09
CA GLN A 35 -10.61 1.33 -1.99
C GLN A 35 -11.71 2.03 -2.79
N ARG A 36 -11.75 3.37 -2.72
CA ARG A 36 -12.73 4.17 -3.48
C ARG A 36 -12.38 4.28 -4.97
N ILE A 37 -11.08 4.24 -5.29
CA ILE A 37 -10.56 4.40 -6.65
C ILE A 37 -9.89 3.11 -7.08
N THR A 38 -10.30 2.58 -8.22
CA THR A 38 -9.85 1.30 -8.77
C THR A 38 -8.52 1.44 -9.49
N ASP A 39 -7.83 0.32 -9.70
CA ASP A 39 -6.57 0.28 -10.45
C ASP A 39 -6.76 0.68 -11.92
N SER A 40 -7.92 0.34 -12.51
CA SER A 40 -8.28 0.76 -13.86
C SER A 40 -8.38 2.28 -13.98
N GLN A 41 -8.98 2.95 -13.01
CA GLN A 41 -9.06 4.42 -12.98
C GLN A 41 -7.67 5.06 -12.90
N ILE A 42 -6.74 4.47 -12.13
CA ILE A 42 -5.36 4.97 -12.08
C ILE A 42 -4.64 4.79 -13.42
N ARG A 43 -4.85 3.67 -14.12
CA ARG A 43 -4.28 3.42 -15.45
C ARG A 43 -4.82 4.42 -16.48
N SER A 44 -6.14 4.63 -16.51
CA SER A 44 -6.74 5.64 -17.38
C SER A 44 -6.21 7.06 -17.08
N ALA A 45 -6.03 7.38 -15.80
CA ALA A 45 -5.47 8.65 -15.37
C ALA A 45 -4.01 8.85 -15.79
N LEU A 46 -3.20 7.79 -15.83
CA LEU A 46 -1.84 7.85 -16.39
C LEU A 46 -1.89 8.17 -17.89
N SER A 47 -2.78 7.53 -18.66
CA SER A 47 -2.94 7.84 -20.08
C SER A 47 -3.36 9.30 -20.33
N LEU A 48 -4.16 9.91 -19.44
CA LEU A 48 -4.50 11.32 -19.52
C LEU A 48 -3.29 12.24 -19.30
N ILE A 49 -2.39 11.85 -18.40
CA ILE A 49 -1.15 12.58 -18.13
C ILE A 49 -0.19 12.46 -19.31
N ASP A 50 -0.07 11.26 -19.90
CA ASP A 50 0.73 11.03 -21.10
C ASP A 50 0.21 11.85 -22.30
N GLY A 51 -1.12 12.08 -22.35
CA GLY A 51 -1.77 12.99 -23.29
C GLY A 51 -1.58 14.49 -22.99
N GLY A 52 -0.78 14.85 -21.99
CA GLY A 52 -0.43 16.24 -21.66
C GLY A 52 -1.27 16.87 -20.55
N THR A 53 -2.20 16.14 -19.92
CA THR A 53 -3.00 16.70 -18.81
C THR A 53 -2.15 16.81 -17.53
N PRO A 54 -2.17 17.96 -16.82
CA PRO A 54 -1.41 18.09 -15.59
C PRO A 54 -1.84 17.10 -14.50
N ALA A 55 -0.90 16.35 -13.93
CA ALA A 55 -1.16 15.35 -12.88
C ALA A 55 -1.89 15.92 -11.64
N ALA A 56 -1.69 17.20 -11.34
CA ALA A 56 -2.39 17.88 -10.25
C ALA A 56 -3.90 18.03 -10.51
N GLN A 57 -4.28 18.27 -11.76
CA GLN A 57 -5.67 18.35 -12.17
C GLN A 57 -6.32 16.96 -12.09
N VAL A 58 -5.70 15.97 -12.72
CA VAL A 58 -6.19 14.58 -12.74
C VAL A 58 -6.38 14.03 -11.32
N ALA A 59 -5.44 14.28 -10.41
CA ALA A 59 -5.56 13.83 -9.02
C ALA A 59 -6.76 14.48 -8.30
N ARG A 60 -7.01 15.78 -8.53
CA ARG A 60 -8.17 16.50 -7.96
C ARG A 60 -9.47 15.93 -8.49
N ASP A 61 -9.55 15.65 -9.78
CA ASP A 61 -10.74 15.10 -10.43
C ASP A 61 -11.07 13.68 -9.91
N LEU A 62 -10.04 12.89 -9.59
CA LEU A 62 -10.20 11.61 -8.90
C LEU A 62 -10.50 11.73 -7.40
N GLY A 63 -10.55 12.95 -6.85
CA GLY A 63 -10.80 13.19 -5.42
C GLY A 63 -9.67 12.70 -4.51
N MET A 64 -8.42 12.72 -4.97
CA MET A 64 -7.25 12.31 -4.17
C MET A 64 -6.11 13.32 -4.20
N SER A 65 -5.22 13.23 -3.22
CA SER A 65 -4.00 14.03 -3.21
C SER A 65 -2.99 13.54 -4.27
N ARG A 66 -2.16 14.45 -4.79
CA ARG A 66 -1.04 14.10 -5.69
C ARG A 66 -0.14 13.00 -5.12
N ALA A 67 0.15 13.05 -3.82
CA ALA A 67 0.94 12.03 -3.13
C ALA A 67 0.27 10.66 -3.17
N THR A 68 -1.06 10.60 -3.06
CA THR A 68 -1.82 9.34 -3.18
C THR A 68 -1.82 8.82 -4.60
N PHE A 69 -2.00 9.70 -5.58
CA PHE A 69 -1.92 9.34 -6.99
C PHE A 69 -0.56 8.70 -7.33
N TYR A 70 0.55 9.36 -7.00
CA TYR A 70 1.89 8.83 -7.31
C TYR A 70 2.23 7.54 -6.54
N ARG A 71 1.80 7.41 -5.29
CA ARG A 71 1.96 6.16 -4.52
C ARG A 71 1.22 5.02 -5.20
N ARG A 72 0.00 5.26 -5.70
CA ARG A 72 -0.81 4.26 -6.40
C ARG A 72 -0.22 3.91 -7.76
N SER A 73 0.19 4.88 -8.56
CA SER A 73 0.77 4.62 -9.88
C SER A 73 2.08 3.84 -9.77
N ARG A 74 2.95 4.18 -8.81
CA ARG A 74 4.18 3.42 -8.51
C ARG A 74 3.87 1.98 -8.09
N ALA A 75 2.90 1.79 -7.19
CA ALA A 75 2.52 0.45 -6.75
C ALA A 75 1.97 -0.42 -7.89
N LEU A 76 1.32 0.18 -8.89
CA LEU A 76 0.86 -0.53 -10.09
C LEU A 76 1.98 -0.83 -11.08
N ALA A 77 3.01 0.02 -11.14
CA ALA A 77 4.18 -0.18 -11.99
C ALA A 77 5.14 -1.26 -11.43
N GLU A 78 5.28 -1.34 -10.10
CA GLU A 78 6.23 -2.25 -9.44
C GLU A 78 5.68 -3.67 -9.22
N GLY A 79 4.44 -3.98 -9.65
CA GLY A 79 3.81 -5.28 -9.41
C GLY A 79 3.49 -5.53 -7.93
N PRO A 80 2.88 -6.67 -7.55
CA PRO A 80 2.51 -6.93 -6.16
C PRO A 80 3.78 -7.18 -5.33
N VAL A 81 4.32 -6.10 -4.76
CA VAL A 81 5.43 -6.15 -3.80
C VAL A 81 4.92 -6.77 -2.50
N GLY A 82 4.86 -8.09 -2.49
CA GLY A 82 4.67 -8.92 -1.31
C GLY A 82 5.99 -9.20 -0.61
N SER A 83 6.81 -8.18 -0.32
CA SER A 83 7.88 -8.24 0.69
C SER A 83 8.49 -6.85 0.84
N ASN A 84 8.35 -6.29 2.03
CA ASN A 84 9.07 -5.18 2.65
C ASN A 84 10.02 -4.36 1.72
N PRO A 85 9.77 -3.06 1.47
CA PRO A 85 10.78 -2.21 0.84
C PRO A 85 11.99 -2.10 1.80
N PRO A 86 13.24 -2.22 1.31
CA PRO A 86 14.38 -1.86 2.14
C PRO A 86 14.26 -0.37 2.47
N ASP A 87 14.35 -0.04 3.75
CA ASP A 87 14.43 1.32 4.27
C ASP A 87 15.56 2.08 3.55
N LYS A 88 15.25 2.79 2.47
CA LYS A 88 16.18 3.77 1.87
C LYS A 88 16.06 5.09 2.63
N LYS A 89 16.41 5.06 3.92
CA LYS A 89 16.77 6.27 4.65
C LYS A 89 18.29 6.40 4.70
N GLN A 90 18.75 7.53 4.16
CA GLN A 90 20.05 8.17 4.41
C GLN A 90 21.30 7.51 3.82
N SER A 91 21.53 7.78 2.53
CA SER A 91 22.89 8.05 2.03
C SER A 91 22.86 9.27 1.11
N GLN A 92 22.50 10.42 1.66
CA GLN A 92 22.85 11.73 1.12
C GLN A 92 23.48 12.55 2.24
N LYS A 93 24.73 12.23 2.59
CA LYS A 93 25.63 13.14 3.29
C LYS A 93 27.07 12.64 3.18
N THR A 94 27.77 13.08 2.14
CA THR A 94 29.24 13.34 2.09
C THR A 94 29.60 13.78 0.68
N ALA A 95 29.18 14.97 0.30
CA ALA A 95 29.74 15.70 -0.84
C ALA A 95 29.71 17.20 -0.54
N LYS A 96 30.29 17.58 0.61
CA LYS A 96 30.72 18.95 0.91
C LYS A 96 31.56 18.98 2.19
N GLU A 97 32.86 18.76 2.07
CA GLU A 97 33.88 19.59 2.74
C GLU A 97 35.28 19.14 2.31
N ARG A 98 35.97 20.06 1.63
CA ARG A 98 37.43 20.22 1.52
C ARG A 98 38.20 19.18 0.70
#